data_AF-A0AAU5YH67-F1
#
_entry.id   AF-A0AAU5YH67-F1
#
_cell.length_a   1.000
_cell.length_b   1.000
_cell.length_c   1.000
_cell.angle_alpha   90.00
_cell.angle_beta   90.00
_cell.angle_gamma   90.00
#
_symmetry.space_group_name_H-M   'P 1'
#
loop_
_entity.id
_entity.type
_entity.pdbx_description
1 polymer ?
#
loop_
_entity_poly.entity_id
_entity_poly.type
_entity_poly.pdbx_seq_one_letter_code
_entity_poly.pdbx_strand_id
1 'polypeptide(L)'
;MIDTEALRNQMTRSPHLFRAVHRWLRINGIDPGDVPVPSELAVEDGAFGLVIRYEAYLRNAAGHRYVDPADRDRAARENRTVLLQLAPPAEWFTTEEESDEHAH
;
A
#
# COMPACT_ATOMS: atom_id res chain seq x y z
N MET A 1 -1.42 10.32 -3.21
CA MET A 1 -0.96 8.92 -3.06
C MET A 1 -0.81 8.60 -1.58
N ILE A 2 -0.81 7.33 -1.15
CA ILE A 2 -0.49 6.92 0.23
C ILE A 2 0.82 6.14 0.22
N ASP A 3 1.85 6.67 0.86
CA ASP A 3 3.13 5.99 1.07
C ASP A 3 3.07 5.10 2.33
N THR A 4 3.21 3.78 2.15
CA THR A 4 3.18 2.82 3.27
C THR A 4 4.36 2.94 4.22
N GLU A 5 5.52 3.42 3.77
CA GLU A 5 6.68 3.65 4.61
C GLU A 5 6.51 4.91 5.45
N ALA A 6 6.06 6.03 4.86
CA ALA A 6 5.69 7.22 5.62
C ALA A 6 4.63 6.89 6.68
N LEU A 7 3.60 6.14 6.28
CA LEU A 7 2.54 5.71 7.19
C LEU A 7 3.07 4.79 8.30
N ARG A 8 3.96 3.83 7.98
CA ARG A 8 4.66 2.99 8.98
C ARG A 8 5.47 3.85 9.96
N ASN A 9 6.18 4.86 9.48
CA ASN A 9 6.96 5.77 10.33
C ASN A 9 6.07 6.61 11.25
N GLN A 10 4.86 6.96 10.83
CA GLN A 10 3.88 7.58 11.72
C GLN A 10 3.31 6.59 12.75
N MET A 11 3.09 5.32 12.36
CA MET A 11 2.59 4.28 13.26
C MET A 11 3.52 4.00 14.44
N THR A 12 4.84 4.07 14.24
CA THR A 12 5.80 3.89 15.35
C THR A 12 5.64 4.98 16.42
N ARG A 13 5.13 6.17 16.04
CA ARG A 13 4.85 7.29 16.94
C ARG A 13 3.42 7.28 17.50
N SER A 14 2.50 6.54 16.86
CA SER A 14 1.10 6.42 17.28
C SER A 14 0.57 4.98 17.08
N PRO A 15 0.60 4.12 18.12
CA PRO A 15 0.14 2.73 18.01
C PRO A 15 -1.33 2.57 17.58
N HIS A 16 -2.15 3.60 17.79
CA HIS A 16 -3.55 3.61 17.38
C HIS A 16 -3.68 3.71 15.85
N LEU A 17 -2.75 4.39 15.19
CA LEU A 17 -2.70 4.53 13.73
C LEU A 17 -2.48 3.17 13.06
N PHE A 18 -1.64 2.31 13.65
CA PHE A 18 -1.44 0.94 13.14
C PHE A 18 -2.75 0.16 13.04
N ARG A 19 -3.58 0.23 14.09
CA ARG A 19 -4.90 -0.41 14.11
C ARG A 19 -5.86 0.22 13.11
N ALA A 20 -5.82 1.54 12.96
CA ALA A 20 -6.66 2.26 12.01
C ALA A 20 -6.36 1.84 10.57
N VAL A 21 -5.09 1.80 10.17
CA VAL A 21 -4.68 1.40 8.82
C VAL A 21 -4.99 -0.06 8.54
N HIS A 22 -4.68 -0.97 9.47
CA HIS A 22 -5.04 -2.39 9.33
C HIS A 22 -6.55 -2.58 9.18
N ARG A 23 -7.36 -1.82 9.92
CA ARG A 23 -8.81 -1.86 9.79
C ARG A 23 -9.27 -1.32 8.45
N TRP A 24 -8.71 -0.19 7.99
CA TRP A 24 -9.04 0.41 6.71
C TRP A 24 -8.73 -0.53 5.53
N LEU A 25 -7.53 -1.15 5.51
CA LEU A 25 -7.16 -2.13 4.49
C LEU A 25 -8.18 -3.28 4.43
N ARG A 26 -8.52 -3.86 5.59
CA ARG A 26 -9.49 -4.97 5.67
C ARG A 26 -10.89 -4.58 5.21
N ILE A 27 -11.36 -3.36 5.53
CA ILE A 27 -12.66 -2.86 5.06
C ILE A 27 -12.69 -2.79 3.52
N ASN A 28 -11.58 -2.45 2.89
CA ASN A 28 -11.44 -2.43 1.44
C ASN A 28 -11.08 -3.79 0.83
N GLY A 29 -11.11 -4.87 1.61
CA GLY A 29 -10.81 -6.23 1.14
C GLY A 29 -9.32 -6.52 0.93
N ILE A 30 -8.43 -5.69 1.46
CA ILE A 30 -6.97 -5.88 1.38
C ILE A 30 -6.48 -6.53 2.68
N ASP A 31 -5.73 -7.64 2.58
CA ASP A 31 -4.99 -8.19 3.71
C ASP A 31 -3.75 -7.33 3.98
N PRO A 32 -3.60 -6.71 5.17
CA PRO A 32 -2.39 -5.96 5.52
C PRO A 32 -1.10 -6.77 5.42
N GLY A 33 -1.16 -8.10 5.57
CA GLY A 33 0.01 -8.97 5.42
C GLY A 33 0.50 -9.11 3.98
N ASP A 34 -0.35 -8.78 3.00
CA ASP A 34 -0.04 -8.85 1.58
C ASP A 34 0.60 -7.57 1.06
N VAL A 35 0.45 -6.44 1.75
CA VAL A 35 1.01 -5.16 1.30
C VAL A 35 2.49 -5.08 1.66
N PRO A 36 3.41 -4.93 0.68
CA PRO A 36 4.82 -4.71 0.94
C PRO A 36 5.08 -3.37 1.62
N VAL A 37 6.22 -3.27 2.32
CA VAL A 37 6.73 -1.99 2.81
C VAL A 37 8.23 -1.92 2.51
N PRO A 38 8.73 -0.86 1.84
CA PRO A 38 7.96 0.23 1.24
C PRO A 38 7.14 -0.22 0.01
N SER A 39 6.00 0.44 -0.18
CA SER A 39 5.06 0.34 -1.30
C SER A 39 4.15 1.56 -1.31
N GLU A 40 3.50 1.82 -2.44
CA GLU A 40 2.49 2.87 -2.59
C GLU A 40 1.08 2.25 -2.69
N LEU A 41 0.09 2.94 -2.13
CA LEU A 41 -1.32 2.74 -2.46
C LEU A 41 -1.84 3.99 -3.17
N ALA A 42 -2.37 3.82 -4.37
CA ALA A 42 -2.99 4.89 -5.13
C ALA A 42 -4.51 4.75 -5.09
N VAL A 43 -5.22 5.86 -4.87
CA VAL A 43 -6.68 5.93 -5.02
C VAL A 43 -6.97 6.62 -6.34
N GLU A 44 -7.65 5.95 -7.24
CA GLU A 44 -7.83 6.38 -8.64
C GLU A 44 -9.29 6.15 -9.08
N ASP A 45 -9.72 6.85 -10.14
CA ASP A 45 -11.01 6.61 -10.78
C ASP A 45 -10.98 5.32 -11.60
N GLY A 46 -11.84 4.36 -11.27
CA GLY A 46 -12.06 3.14 -12.03
C GLY A 46 -13.40 3.15 -12.79
N ALA A 47 -13.57 2.16 -13.68
CA ALA A 47 -14.79 2.03 -14.50
C ALA A 47 -16.10 1.88 -13.70
N PHE A 48 -15.99 1.47 -12.42
CA PHE A 48 -17.12 1.21 -11.53
C PHE A 48 -17.09 2.07 -10.25
N GLY A 49 -16.30 3.14 -10.24
CA GLY A 49 -16.07 4.01 -9.09
C GLY A 49 -14.60 4.01 -8.66
N LEU A 50 -14.32 4.64 -7.51
CA LEU A 50 -12.97 4.76 -6.98
C LEU A 50 -12.38 3.38 -6.66
N VAL A 51 -11.10 3.20 -6.99
CA VAL A 51 -10.34 1.98 -6.75
C VAL A 51 -9.06 2.28 -5.97
N ILE A 52 -8.56 1.27 -5.27
CA ILE A 52 -7.22 1.27 -4.66
C ILE A 52 -6.32 0.39 -5.53
N ARG A 53 -5.27 0.97 -6.10
CA ARG A 53 -4.17 0.26 -6.78
C ARG A 53 -3.00 0.09 -5.83
N TYR A 54 -2.45 -1.12 -5.71
CA TYR A 54 -1.38 -1.43 -4.75
C TYR A 54 -0.56 -2.65 -5.19
N GLU A 55 0.67 -2.78 -4.68
CA GLU A 55 1.44 -4.02 -4.79
C GLU A 55 1.02 -5.01 -3.71
N ALA A 56 0.90 -6.29 -4.07
CA ALA A 56 0.66 -7.39 -3.15
C ALA A 56 1.75 -8.46 -3.27
N TYR A 57 2.17 -9.04 -2.15
CA TYR A 57 3.01 -10.23 -2.14
C TYR A 57 2.28 -11.41 -2.79
N LEU A 58 2.96 -12.10 -3.70
CA LEU A 58 2.49 -13.38 -4.22
C LEU A 58 2.70 -14.45 -3.15
N ARG A 59 1.63 -15.19 -2.81
CA ARG A 59 1.66 -16.27 -1.83
C ARG A 59 1.24 -17.60 -2.43
N ASN A 60 1.84 -18.69 -1.94
CA ASN A 60 1.43 -20.04 -2.26
C ASN A 60 0.22 -20.49 -1.41
N ALA A 61 -0.31 -21.68 -1.69
CA ALA A 61 -1.46 -22.24 -0.98
C ALA A 61 -1.23 -22.46 0.53
N ALA A 62 0.03 -22.53 0.98
CA ALA A 62 0.39 -22.61 2.40
C ALA A 62 0.55 -21.22 3.06
N GLY A 63 0.33 -20.13 2.32
CA GLY A 63 0.48 -18.76 2.80
C GLY A 63 1.92 -18.24 2.81
N HIS A 64 2.89 -19.00 2.30
CA HIS A 64 4.28 -18.53 2.18
C HIS A 64 4.46 -17.63 0.96
N ARG A 65 5.32 -16.62 1.07
CA ARG A 65 5.64 -15.71 -0.05
C ARG A 65 6.51 -16.42 -1.08
N TYR A 66 6.26 -16.18 -2.36
CA TYR A 66 7.19 -16.56 -3.41
C TYR A 66 8.40 -15.63 -3.40
N VAL A 67 9.56 -16.18 -3.78
CA VAL A 67 10.76 -15.39 -4.08
C VAL A 67 10.69 -14.95 -5.53
N ASP A 68 11.12 -13.72 -5.82
CA ASP A 68 11.20 -13.21 -7.18
C ASP A 68 12.30 -13.97 -7.95
N PRO A 69 12.00 -14.63 -9.09
CA PRO A 69 13.00 -15.35 -9.86
C PRO A 69 14.06 -14.42 -10.49
N ALA A 70 13.74 -13.14 -10.71
CA ALA A 70 14.64 -12.14 -11.25
C ALA A 70 15.53 -11.50 -10.16
N ASP A 71 15.06 -11.47 -8.91
CA ASP A 71 15.78 -10.97 -7.74
C ASP A 71 15.54 -11.89 -6.53
N ARG A 72 16.47 -12.82 -6.30
CA ARG A 72 16.32 -13.86 -5.27
C ARG A 72 16.34 -13.32 -3.83
N ASP A 73 16.71 -12.06 -3.63
CA ASP A 73 16.71 -11.41 -2.33
C ASP A 73 15.36 -10.71 -2.05
N ARG A 74 14.43 -10.70 -3.01
CA ARG A 74 13.12 -10.08 -2.88
C ARG A 74 11.99 -11.10 -2.96
N ALA A 75 10.92 -10.81 -2.22
CA ALA A 75 9.67 -11.53 -2.39
C ALA A 75 8.97 -11.05 -3.67
N ALA A 76 8.40 -11.97 -4.43
CA ALA A 76 7.66 -11.68 -5.64
C ALA A 76 6.38 -10.90 -5.32
N ARG A 77 6.05 -9.94 -6.20
CA ARG A 77 4.92 -9.01 -6.03
C ARG A 77 4.08 -8.95 -7.30
N GLU A 78 2.84 -8.54 -7.17
CA GLU A 78 1.98 -8.21 -8.29
C GLU A 78 1.14 -6.96 -8.01
N ASN A 79 0.79 -6.23 -9.06
CA ASN A 79 -0.14 -5.12 -8.96
C ASN A 79 -1.57 -5.66 -8.82
N ARG A 80 -2.30 -5.19 -7.82
CA ARG A 80 -3.71 -5.48 -7.59
C ARG A 80 -4.52 -4.21 -7.54
N THR A 81 -5.81 -4.38 -7.80
CA THR A 81 -6.80 -3.31 -7.73
C THR A 81 -8.04 -3.83 -7.00
N VAL A 82 -8.56 -3.04 -6.07
CA VAL A 82 -9.83 -3.31 -5.37
C VAL A 82 -10.71 -2.08 -5.38
N LEU A 83 -12.03 -2.25 -5.26
CA LEU A 83 -12.95 -1.13 -5.11
C LEU A 83 -12.75 -0.43 -3.76
N LEU A 84 -12.72 0.90 -3.76
CA LEU A 84 -12.69 1.70 -2.56
C LEU A 84 -14.05 1.66 -1.86
N GLN A 85 -14.14 0.94 -0.74
CA GLN A 85 -15.32 0.85 0.11
C GLN A 85 -15.37 1.96 1.16
N LEU A 86 -14.20 2.37 1.65
CA LEU A 86 -14.07 3.43 2.65
C LEU A 86 -12.89 4.32 2.28
N ALA A 87 -13.15 5.63 2.16
CA ALA A 87 -12.09 6.60 1.91
C ALA A 87 -11.05 6.58 3.06
N PRO A 88 -9.75 6.67 2.74
CA PRO A 88 -8.72 6.87 3.75
C PRO A 88 -8.85 8.26 4.37
N PRO A 89 -8.42 8.46 5.64
CA PRO A 89 -8.26 9.77 6.22
C PRO A 89 -7.34 10.67 5.38
N ALA A 90 -7.68 11.96 5.29
CA ALA A 90 -7.00 12.92 4.42
C ALA A 90 -5.51 13.09 4.79
N GLU A 91 -5.20 12.99 6.08
CA GLU A 91 -3.85 13.10 6.64
C GLU A 91 -2.92 11.93 6.28
N TRP A 92 -3.44 10.85 5.68
CA TRP A 92 -2.61 9.73 5.21
C TRP A 92 -2.08 9.95 3.80
N PHE A 93 -2.65 10.90 3.05
CA PHE A 93 -2.13 11.24 1.75
C PHE A 93 -0.82 12.00 1.90
N THR A 94 0.21 11.52 1.22
CA THR A 94 1.42 12.31 1.01
C THR A 94 1.14 13.27 -0.13
N THR A 95 1.33 14.57 0.13
CA THR A 95 1.56 15.55 -0.93
C THR A 95 2.95 15.27 -1.45
N GLU A 96 3.05 14.78 -2.69
CA GLU A 96 4.28 14.93 -3.45
C GLU A 96 4.46 16.44 -3.66
N GLU A 97 5.10 17.12 -2.71
CA GLU A 97 5.80 18.35 -3.07
C GLU A 97 6.95 17.88 -3.95
N GLU A 98 6.80 18.16 -5.25
CA GLU A 98 7.78 17.94 -6.29
C GLU A 98 9.19 18.16 -5.74
N SER A 99 9.99 17.09 -5.69
CA SER A 99 11.44 17.23 -5.80
C SER A 99 11.77 17.65 -7.24
N ASP A 100 11.31 18.83 -7.64
CA ASP A 100 11.93 19.62 -8.68
C ASP A 100 13.05 20.43 -8.02
N GLU A 101 14.14 19.74 -7.67
CA GLU A 101 15.39 20.43 -7.39
C GLU A 101 16.56 19.80 -8.15
N HIS A 102 17.15 20.66 -8.98
CA HIS A 102 18.50 20.62 -9.53
C HIS A 102 18.75 19.87 -10.85
N ALA A 103 18.31 20.49 -11.95
CA ALA A 103 19.13 20.57 -13.15
C ALA A 103 19.08 21.97 -13.78
N HIS A 104 19.96 22.88 -13.32
CA HIS A 104 20.87 23.64 -14.20
C HIS A 104 21.86 24.50 -13.41
#